data_AF-A0A6F8US11-F1
#
_entry.id   AF-A0A6F8US11-F1
#
_cell.length_a   1.000
_cell.length_b   1.000
_cell.length_c   1.000
_cell.angle_alpha   90.00
_cell.angle_beta   90.00
_cell.angle_gamma   90.00
#
_symmetry.space_group_name_H-M   'P 1'
#
loop_
_entity.id
_entity.type
_entity.pdbx_description
1 polymer ?
#
loop_
_entity_poly.entity_id
_entity_poly.type
_entity_poly.pdbx_seq_one_letter_code
_entity_poly.pdbx_strand_id
1 'polypeptide(L)'
;MDGDWISITEAAARLTGSGDRVDRSTLSRYLKQHAEALPKRPDGKANLVEFEALAAHRSENIRIRAMPAEVRPAAPGRLAAPAATRFAGSQSDGAARKAQADAAIREMDLAERLSKTTLVSEVDRAGRDAIALMQAAFDRAYEGEAASLSLKYGWDERMVRVALKSFARVGTDIFNREIMKRIDAMKRPKAGLIAEEEIAEPSAVGEP
;
A
#
# COMPACT_ATOMS: atom_id res chain seq x y z
N MET A 1 -1.99 23.85 -4.52
CA MET A 1 -3.40 23.46 -4.34
C MET A 1 -3.66 23.55 -2.85
N ASP A 2 -4.49 24.50 -2.44
CA ASP A 2 -4.77 24.75 -1.02
C ASP A 2 -5.65 23.61 -0.50
N GLY A 3 -5.07 22.71 0.29
CA GLY A 3 -5.80 21.59 0.89
C GLY A 3 -6.94 22.11 1.75
N ASP A 4 -8.15 21.58 1.57
CA ASP A 4 -9.33 21.99 2.32
C ASP A 4 -9.30 21.37 3.72
N TRP A 5 -8.68 22.09 4.67
CA TRP A 5 -8.53 21.69 6.06
C TRP A 5 -9.78 22.07 6.86
N ILE A 6 -10.63 21.09 7.14
CA ILE A 6 -11.90 21.30 7.84
C ILE A 6 -11.92 20.58 9.19
N SER A 7 -12.80 21.04 10.09
CA SER A 7 -12.96 20.38 11.39
C SER A 7 -13.58 18.98 11.24
N ILE A 8 -13.29 18.07 12.18
CA ILE A 8 -13.87 16.71 12.17
C ILE A 8 -15.41 16.73 12.12
N THR A 9 -16.04 17.69 12.79
CA THR A 9 -17.51 17.81 12.81
C THR A 9 -18.05 18.18 11.43
N GLU A 10 -17.37 19.11 10.75
CA GLU A 10 -17.72 19.54 9.40
C GLU A 10 -17.43 18.47 8.35
N ALA A 11 -16.32 17.74 8.50
CA ALA A 11 -15.99 16.59 7.67
C ALA A 11 -17.05 15.49 7.75
N ALA A 12 -17.54 15.17 8.96
CA ALA A 12 -18.61 14.21 9.14
C ALA A 12 -19.92 14.65 8.46
N ALA A 13 -20.27 15.93 8.55
CA ALA A 13 -21.46 16.49 7.90
C ALA A 13 -21.34 16.44 6.36
N ARG A 14 -20.19 16.83 5.81
CA ARG A 14 -19.93 16.76 4.35
C ARG A 14 -19.91 15.33 3.85
N LEU A 15 -19.22 14.41 4.52
CA LEU A 15 -19.21 12.98 4.14
C LEU A 15 -20.62 12.41 4.13
N THR A 16 -21.43 12.75 5.14
CA THR A 16 -22.84 12.33 5.21
C THR A 16 -23.67 12.92 4.07
N GLY A 17 -23.44 14.18 3.71
CA GLY A 17 -24.05 14.83 2.54
C GLY A 17 -23.64 14.20 1.20
N SER A 18 -22.42 13.69 1.10
CA SER A 18 -21.89 12.97 -0.06
C SER A 18 -22.28 11.49 -0.12
N GLY A 19 -23.07 10.99 0.85
CA GLY A 19 -23.59 9.62 0.88
C GLY A 19 -22.84 8.64 1.81
N ASP A 20 -21.76 9.07 2.48
CA ASP A 20 -21.07 8.31 3.52
C ASP A 20 -21.58 8.72 4.90
N ARG A 21 -22.62 8.03 5.39
CA ARG A 21 -23.26 8.32 6.68
C ARG A 21 -22.30 8.00 7.83
N VAL A 22 -21.70 9.05 8.41
CA VAL A 22 -20.70 8.91 9.46
C VAL A 22 -20.93 9.92 10.57
N ASP A 23 -21.01 9.42 11.80
CA ASP A 23 -21.04 10.26 13.00
C ASP A 23 -19.64 10.73 13.41
N ARG A 24 -19.59 11.88 14.10
CA ARG A 24 -18.33 12.48 14.59
C ARG A 24 -17.46 11.52 15.40
N SER A 25 -18.06 10.67 16.25
CA SER A 25 -17.35 9.68 17.07
C SER A 25 -16.70 8.59 16.22
N THR A 26 -17.43 8.09 15.23
CA THR A 26 -16.96 7.11 14.25
C THR A 26 -15.81 7.67 13.42
N LEU A 27 -15.93 8.91 12.95
CA LEU A 27 -14.87 9.59 12.21
C LEU A 27 -13.62 9.80 13.07
N SER A 28 -13.78 10.21 14.32
CA SER A 28 -12.66 10.38 15.25
C SER A 28 -11.92 9.06 15.52
N ARG A 29 -12.65 7.94 15.63
CA ARG A 29 -12.04 6.60 15.79
C ARG A 29 -11.28 6.19 14.55
N TYR A 30 -11.88 6.39 13.37
CA TYR A 30 -11.29 6.11 12.08
C TYR A 30 -9.98 6.88 11.86
N LEU A 31 -9.97 8.18 12.15
CA LEU A 31 -8.79 9.02 12.09
C LEU A 31 -7.69 8.59 13.08
N LYS A 32 -8.05 8.01 14.23
CA LYS A 32 -7.07 7.46 15.18
C LYS A 32 -6.44 6.17 14.66
N GLN A 33 -7.23 5.32 14.00
CA GLN A 33 -6.77 4.07 13.41
C GLN A 33 -5.87 4.28 12.18
N HIS A 34 -6.15 5.31 11.39
CA HIS A 34 -5.41 5.64 10.16
C HIS A 34 -4.55 6.90 10.31
N ALA A 35 -3.96 7.12 11.49
CA ALA A 35 -3.19 8.32 11.79
C ALA A 35 -1.87 8.44 10.97
N GLU A 36 -1.35 7.33 10.46
CA GLU A 36 -0.15 7.30 9.61
C GLU A 36 -0.44 7.73 8.17
N ALA A 37 -1.67 7.52 7.68
CA ALA A 37 -2.08 7.82 6.30
C ALA A 37 -2.81 9.16 6.17
N LEU A 38 -3.46 9.62 7.25
CA LEU A 38 -4.24 10.86 7.24
C LEU A 38 -3.63 11.87 8.22
N PRO A 39 -2.91 12.90 7.71
CA PRO A 39 -2.31 13.92 8.56
C PRO A 39 -3.41 14.75 9.24
N LYS A 40 -3.19 15.07 10.52
CA LYS A 40 -4.05 15.96 11.31
C LYS A 40 -3.27 17.21 11.65
N ARG A 41 -3.91 18.36 11.54
CA ARG A 41 -3.37 19.62 12.04
C ARG A 41 -4.13 20.04 13.30
N PRO A 42 -3.44 20.25 14.43
CA PRO A 42 -4.09 20.84 15.59
C PRO A 42 -4.33 22.34 15.32
N ASP A 43 -5.57 22.80 15.46
CA ASP A 43 -5.93 24.21 15.42
C ASP A 43 -6.73 24.56 16.69
N GLY A 44 -6.00 25.05 17.70
CA GLY A 44 -6.57 25.39 19.01
C GLY A 44 -7.30 24.21 19.67
N LYS A 45 -8.63 24.28 19.74
CA LYS A 45 -9.50 23.25 20.37
C LYS A 45 -10.02 22.19 19.39
N ALA A 46 -9.73 22.33 18.09
CA ALA A 46 -10.22 21.43 17.05
C ALA A 46 -9.05 20.77 16.32
N ASN A 47 -9.26 19.53 15.88
CA ASN A 47 -8.36 18.88 14.94
C ASN A 47 -8.91 19.12 13.53
N LEU A 48 -8.07 19.67 12.66
CA LEU A 48 -8.35 19.84 11.25
C LEU A 48 -7.87 18.63 10.47
N VAL A 49 -8.64 18.25 9.47
CA VAL A 49 -8.38 17.14 8.56
C VAL A 49 -8.59 17.63 7.14
N GLU A 50 -7.72 17.19 6.24
CA GLU A 50 -7.85 17.45 4.81
C GLU A 50 -9.00 16.63 4.22
N PHE A 51 -10.05 17.30 3.75
CA PHE A 51 -11.30 16.67 3.33
C PHE A 51 -11.13 15.72 2.15
N GLU A 52 -10.41 16.16 1.11
CA GLU A 52 -10.20 15.38 -0.12
C GLU A 52 -9.42 14.08 0.18
N ALA A 53 -8.34 14.18 0.96
CA ALA A 53 -7.56 13.02 1.38
C ALA A 53 -8.39 12.04 2.22
N LEU A 54 -9.24 12.56 3.12
CA LEU A 54 -10.14 11.76 3.94
C LEU A 54 -11.21 11.04 3.09
N ALA A 55 -11.84 11.74 2.15
CA ALA A 55 -12.86 11.17 1.29
C ALA A 55 -12.30 10.08 0.37
N ALA A 56 -11.14 10.33 -0.26
CA ALA A 56 -10.44 9.36 -1.09
C ALA A 56 -10.07 8.10 -0.29
N HIS A 57 -9.39 8.28 0.85
CA HIS A 57 -8.96 7.17 1.70
C HIS A 57 -10.16 6.35 2.22
N ARG A 58 -11.29 7.00 2.54
CA ARG A 58 -12.50 6.29 2.96
C ARG A 58 -13.17 5.56 1.80
N SER A 59 -13.20 6.12 0.60
CA SER A 59 -13.75 5.46 -0.58
C SER A 59 -12.97 4.19 -0.98
N GLU A 60 -11.67 4.18 -0.74
CA GLU A 60 -10.79 3.03 -0.98
C GLU A 60 -10.91 1.95 0.11
N ASN A 61 -10.98 2.36 1.37
CA ASN A 61 -10.94 1.43 2.50
C ASN A 61 -12.32 0.92 2.94
N ILE A 62 -13.39 1.65 2.62
CA ILE A 62 -14.74 1.29 3.00
C ILE A 62 -15.48 0.95 1.72
N ARG A 63 -15.81 -0.34 1.55
CA ARG A 63 -16.83 -0.75 0.59
C ARG A 63 -18.14 -0.12 1.01
N ILE A 64 -18.43 1.08 0.51
CA ILE A 64 -19.72 1.74 0.64
C ILE A 64 -20.72 0.86 -0.12
N ARG A 65 -21.26 -0.16 0.54
CA ARG A 65 -22.57 -0.66 0.17
C ARG A 65 -23.47 0.54 0.37
N ALA A 66 -24.02 1.07 -0.73
CA ALA A 66 -25.19 1.93 -0.66
C ALA A 66 -26.29 1.11 0.04
N MET A 67 -26.33 1.15 1.37
CA MET A 67 -27.47 0.65 2.11
C MET A 67 -28.63 1.57 1.74
N PRO A 68 -29.78 1.01 1.33
CA PRO A 68 -30.96 1.82 1.11
C PRO A 68 -31.22 2.62 2.37
N ALA A 69 -31.41 3.92 2.22
CA ALA A 69 -31.73 4.82 3.31
C ALA A 69 -32.83 4.20 4.17
N GLU A 70 -32.54 3.92 5.44
CA GLU A 70 -33.58 3.60 6.41
C GLU A 70 -34.62 4.72 6.37
N VAL A 71 -35.81 4.35 5.91
CA VAL A 71 -36.99 5.19 5.85
C VAL A 71 -37.41 5.45 7.29
N ARG A 72 -37.04 6.62 7.81
CA ARG A 72 -37.68 7.17 9.00
C ARG A 72 -39.14 7.47 8.63
N PRO A 73 -40.15 7.01 9.38
CA PRO A 73 -41.54 7.24 9.01
C PRO A 73 -41.84 8.73 9.17
N ALA A 74 -41.91 9.43 8.03
CA ALA A 74 -42.48 10.76 7.94
C ALA A 74 -43.96 10.65 7.52
N ALA A 75 -44.76 11.53 8.11
CA ALA A 75 -46.22 11.61 8.04
C ALA A 75 -46.84 11.50 6.62
N PRO A 76 -48.12 11.09 6.51
CA PRO A 76 -48.73 10.75 5.23
C PRO A 76 -49.04 12.00 4.42
N GLY A 77 -48.35 12.18 3.30
CA GLY A 77 -48.59 13.31 2.41
C GLY A 77 -47.98 13.11 1.02
N ARG A 78 -48.83 12.68 0.08
CA ARG A 78 -48.70 12.74 -1.39
C ARG A 78 -47.75 11.73 -2.05
N LEU A 79 -48.38 10.82 -2.80
CA LEU A 79 -47.78 9.88 -3.74
C LEU A 79 -47.14 10.63 -4.91
N ALA A 80 -45.81 10.70 -4.93
CA ALA A 80 -45.04 10.87 -6.15
C ALA A 80 -44.22 9.58 -6.34
N ALA A 81 -44.51 8.85 -7.42
CA ALA A 81 -43.81 7.62 -7.75
C ALA A 81 -42.31 7.91 -7.95
N PRO A 82 -41.39 7.16 -7.30
CA PRO A 82 -39.98 7.34 -7.54
C PRO A 82 -39.65 6.80 -8.94
N ALA A 83 -39.19 7.68 -9.82
CA ALA A 83 -38.57 7.30 -11.07
C ALA A 83 -37.38 6.38 -10.75
N ALA A 84 -37.51 5.10 -11.09
CA ALA A 84 -36.42 4.16 -11.02
C ALA A 84 -35.30 4.66 -11.94
N THR A 85 -34.23 5.19 -11.35
CA THR A 85 -32.95 5.39 -12.01
C THR A 85 -32.41 4.01 -12.36
N ARG A 86 -32.85 3.49 -13.52
CA ARG A 86 -32.38 2.22 -14.08
C ARG A 86 -30.87 2.35 -14.29
N PHE A 87 -30.15 1.47 -13.62
CA PHE A 87 -28.74 1.20 -13.86
C PHE A 87 -28.47 1.12 -15.37
N ALA A 88 -27.65 2.02 -15.90
CA ALA A 88 -27.32 2.13 -17.33
C ALA A 88 -26.27 1.10 -17.78
N GLY A 89 -26.13 -0.02 -17.07
CA GLY A 89 -25.32 -1.16 -17.49
C GLY A 89 -26.25 -2.27 -17.99
N SER A 90 -26.12 -2.66 -19.26
CA SER A 90 -26.90 -3.79 -19.78
C SER A 90 -26.57 -5.06 -18.99
N GLN A 91 -27.51 -6.00 -18.83
CA GLN A 91 -27.26 -7.24 -18.09
C GLN A 91 -26.06 -8.05 -18.61
N SER A 92 -25.66 -7.83 -19.87
CA SER A 92 -24.44 -8.41 -20.45
C SER A 92 -23.16 -7.91 -19.78
N ASP A 93 -23.13 -6.64 -19.35
CA ASP A 93 -21.98 -6.02 -18.68
C ASP A 93 -21.81 -6.59 -17.25
N GLY A 94 -22.93 -6.88 -16.56
CA GLY A 94 -22.90 -7.59 -15.28
C GLY A 94 -22.41 -9.04 -15.40
N ALA A 95 -22.81 -9.75 -16.45
CA ALA A 95 -22.38 -11.12 -16.73
C ALA A 95 -20.90 -11.18 -17.11
N ALA A 96 -20.40 -10.24 -17.91
CA ALA A 96 -18.99 -10.16 -18.30
C ALA A 96 -18.08 -9.93 -17.09
N ARG A 97 -18.45 -9.01 -16.17
CA ARG A 97 -17.68 -8.76 -14.94
C ARG A 97 -17.67 -9.97 -14.01
N LYS A 98 -18.79 -10.69 -13.90
CA LYS A 98 -18.86 -11.92 -13.11
C LYS A 98 -17.97 -13.01 -13.72
N ALA A 99 -18.01 -13.19 -15.04
CA ALA A 99 -17.15 -14.15 -15.74
C ALA A 99 -15.66 -13.82 -15.59
N GLN A 100 -15.28 -12.54 -15.63
CA GLN A 100 -13.92 -12.08 -15.39
C GLN A 100 -13.47 -12.34 -13.94
N ALA A 101 -14.33 -12.08 -12.95
CA ALA A 101 -14.02 -12.36 -11.55
C ALA A 101 -13.88 -13.87 -11.30
N ASP A 102 -14.79 -14.68 -11.86
CA ASP A 102 -14.75 -16.14 -11.75
C ASP A 102 -13.51 -16.72 -12.47
N ALA A 103 -13.06 -16.11 -13.57
CA ALA A 103 -11.82 -16.48 -14.25
C ALA A 103 -10.58 -16.15 -13.40
N ALA A 104 -10.54 -14.96 -12.80
CA ALA A 104 -9.43 -14.56 -11.93
C ALA A 104 -9.30 -15.47 -10.69
N ILE A 105 -10.43 -15.90 -10.10
CA ILE A 105 -10.42 -16.85 -8.98
C ILE A 105 -9.88 -18.21 -9.42
N ARG A 106 -10.32 -18.72 -10.57
CA ARG A 106 -9.81 -20.01 -11.10
C ARG A 106 -8.32 -19.95 -11.44
N GLU A 107 -7.82 -18.81 -11.90
CA GLU A 107 -6.40 -18.60 -12.17
C GLU A 107 -5.59 -18.59 -10.86
N MET A 108 -6.08 -17.93 -9.80
CA MET A 108 -5.44 -18.00 -8.48
C MET A 108 -5.46 -19.43 -7.91
N ASP A 109 -6.57 -20.15 -8.00
CA ASP A 109 -6.66 -21.55 -7.56
C ASP A 109 -5.68 -22.47 -8.33
N LEU A 110 -5.50 -22.23 -9.63
CA LEU A 110 -4.55 -22.97 -10.46
C LEU A 110 -3.10 -22.63 -10.07
N ALA A 111 -2.82 -21.37 -9.77
CA ALA A 111 -1.51 -20.93 -9.29
C ALA A 111 -1.17 -21.50 -7.90
N GLU A 112 -2.15 -21.59 -7.00
CA GLU A 112 -2.01 -22.20 -5.68
C GLU A 112 -1.77 -23.72 -5.78
N ARG A 113 -2.53 -24.41 -6.63
CA ARG A 113 -2.32 -25.85 -6.90
C ARG A 113 -0.96 -26.15 -7.52
N LEU A 114 -0.43 -25.24 -8.33
CA LEU A 114 0.91 -25.34 -8.90
C LEU A 114 2.01 -24.85 -7.95
N SER A 115 1.69 -24.50 -6.69
CA SER A 115 2.63 -23.96 -5.70
C SER A 115 3.42 -22.74 -6.21
N LYS A 116 2.81 -21.96 -7.11
CA LYS A 116 3.41 -20.74 -7.67
C LYS A 116 3.12 -19.49 -6.84
N THR A 117 2.29 -19.62 -5.81
CA THR A 117 1.96 -18.56 -4.86
C THR A 117 2.65 -18.85 -3.53
N THR A 118 3.35 -17.85 -3.00
CA THR A 118 3.95 -17.91 -1.66
C THR A 118 3.33 -16.80 -0.82
N LEU A 119 3.00 -17.09 0.44
CA LEU A 119 2.43 -16.09 1.31
C LEU A 119 3.48 -15.01 1.62
N VAL A 120 3.07 -13.75 1.56
CA VAL A 120 3.96 -12.61 1.87
C VAL A 120 4.55 -12.74 3.29
N SER A 121 3.75 -13.23 4.24
CA SER A 121 4.21 -13.48 5.62
C SER A 121 5.29 -14.55 5.72
N GLU A 122 5.26 -15.55 4.84
CA GLU A 122 6.28 -16.60 4.80
C GLU A 122 7.59 -16.05 4.25
N VAL A 123 7.53 -15.26 3.17
CA VAL A 123 8.70 -14.61 2.59
C VAL A 123 9.34 -13.62 3.57
N ASP A 124 8.53 -12.82 4.28
CA ASP A 124 9.02 -11.90 5.31
C ASP A 124 9.70 -12.64 6.47
N ARG A 125 9.07 -13.71 6.97
CA ARG A 125 9.67 -14.56 8.02
C ARG A 125 10.98 -15.18 7.56
N ALA A 126 10.99 -15.81 6.38
CA ALA A 126 12.18 -16.43 5.81
C ALA A 126 13.31 -15.42 5.60
N GLY A 127 12.98 -14.19 5.18
CA GLY A 127 13.94 -13.10 5.04
C GLY A 127 14.58 -12.71 6.38
N ARG A 128 13.78 -12.56 7.43
CA ARG A 128 14.30 -12.25 8.79
C ARG A 128 15.16 -13.38 9.34
N ASP A 129 14.70 -14.62 9.19
CA ASP A 129 15.42 -15.80 9.64
C ASP A 129 16.77 -15.94 8.91
N ALA A 130 16.81 -15.68 7.60
CA ALA A 130 18.04 -15.71 6.81
C ALA A 130 19.05 -14.65 7.28
N ILE A 131 18.61 -13.42 7.58
CA ILE A 131 19.49 -12.37 8.11
C ILE A 131 20.05 -12.75 9.48
N ALA A 132 19.21 -13.30 10.36
CA ALA A 132 19.65 -13.75 11.68
C ALA A 132 20.69 -14.88 11.59
N LEU A 133 20.48 -15.86 10.70
CA LEU A 133 21.43 -16.94 10.45
C LEU A 133 22.75 -16.40 9.88
N MET A 134 22.69 -15.45 8.95
CA MET A 134 23.88 -14.80 8.40
C MET A 134 24.69 -14.09 9.50
N GLN A 135 24.04 -13.31 10.36
CA GLN A 135 24.71 -12.61 11.47
C GLN A 135 25.37 -13.60 12.45
N ALA A 136 24.66 -14.66 12.83
CA ALA A 136 25.22 -15.70 13.70
C ALA A 136 26.41 -16.42 13.07
N ALA A 137 26.37 -16.69 11.75
CA ALA A 137 27.49 -17.29 11.03
C ALA A 137 28.72 -16.37 11.00
N PHE A 138 28.51 -15.06 10.78
CA PHE A 138 29.58 -14.08 10.83
C PHE A 138 30.20 -13.96 12.22
N ASP A 139 29.41 -13.91 13.28
CA ASP A 139 29.92 -13.89 14.65
C ASP A 139 30.83 -15.09 14.92
N ARG A 140 30.39 -16.30 14.53
CA ARG A 140 31.23 -17.51 14.68
C ARG A 140 32.52 -17.43 13.85
N ALA A 141 32.47 -16.87 12.65
CA ALA A 141 33.64 -16.71 11.80
C ALA A 141 34.67 -15.73 12.41
N TYR A 142 34.21 -14.62 13.01
CA TYR A 142 35.10 -13.64 13.64
C TYR A 142 35.83 -14.20 14.86
N GLU A 143 35.17 -15.03 15.66
CA GLU A 143 35.81 -15.68 16.81
C GLU A 143 36.97 -16.59 16.36
N GLY A 144 36.78 -17.36 15.28
CA GLY A 144 37.84 -18.20 14.71
C GLY A 144 38.98 -17.39 14.07
N GLU A 145 38.64 -16.35 13.31
CA GLU A 145 39.64 -15.52 12.62
C GLU A 145 40.46 -14.67 13.61
N ALA A 146 39.84 -14.16 14.68
CA ALA A 146 40.54 -13.42 15.72
C ALA A 146 41.62 -14.28 16.39
N ALA A 147 41.31 -15.55 16.70
CA ALA A 147 42.27 -16.49 17.26
C ALA A 147 43.42 -16.79 16.29
N SER A 148 43.11 -17.00 15.00
CA SER A 148 44.11 -17.21 13.94
C SER A 148 45.06 -16.02 13.78
N LEU A 149 44.52 -14.79 13.75
CA LEU A 149 45.28 -13.56 13.61
C LEU A 149 46.15 -13.26 14.84
N SER A 150 45.63 -13.55 16.03
CA SER A 150 46.37 -13.44 17.29
C SER A 150 47.60 -14.35 17.28
N LEU A 151 47.44 -15.62 16.88
CA LEU A 151 48.56 -16.57 16.78
C LEU A 151 49.57 -16.19 15.69
N LYS A 152 49.11 -15.72 14.54
CA LYS A 152 49.98 -15.46 13.38
C LYS A 152 50.78 -14.16 13.50
N TYR A 153 50.19 -13.12 14.09
CA TYR A 153 50.77 -11.78 14.11
C TYR A 153 51.02 -11.24 15.54
N GLY A 154 50.70 -12.02 16.58
CA GLY A 154 50.86 -11.60 17.97
C GLY A 154 49.91 -10.47 18.39
N TRP A 155 48.81 -10.28 17.66
CA TRP A 155 47.84 -9.23 17.95
C TRP A 155 46.96 -9.59 19.15
N ASP A 156 46.54 -8.59 19.92
CA ASP A 156 45.57 -8.81 20.99
C ASP A 156 44.23 -9.28 20.40
N GLU A 157 43.89 -10.53 20.69
CA GLU A 157 42.70 -11.21 20.20
C GLU A 157 41.42 -10.43 20.51
N ARG A 158 41.34 -9.80 21.69
CA ARG A 158 40.18 -9.00 22.09
C ARG A 158 40.01 -7.80 21.15
N MET A 159 41.10 -7.12 20.83
CA MET A 159 41.08 -5.94 19.98
C MET A 159 40.78 -6.30 18.52
N VAL A 160 41.34 -7.41 18.02
CA VAL A 160 41.03 -7.95 16.68
C VAL A 160 39.56 -8.32 16.57
N ARG A 161 38.99 -8.98 17.57
CA ARG A 161 37.57 -9.37 17.60
C ARG A 161 36.65 -8.16 17.55
N VAL A 162 36.98 -7.10 18.29
CA VAL A 162 36.23 -5.83 18.25
C VAL A 162 36.35 -5.17 16.87
N ALA A 163 37.54 -5.14 16.29
CA ALA A 163 37.77 -4.58 14.97
C ALA A 163 36.97 -5.32 13.88
N LEU A 164 37.00 -6.66 13.86
CA LEU A 164 36.24 -7.48 12.92
C LEU A 164 34.73 -7.30 13.08
N LYS A 165 34.21 -7.26 14.32
CA LYS A 165 32.79 -6.97 14.58
C LYS A 165 32.39 -5.57 14.14
N SER A 166 33.27 -4.57 14.31
CA SER A 166 33.00 -3.21 13.82
C SER A 166 32.96 -3.15 12.29
N PHE A 167 33.88 -3.84 11.61
CA PHE A 167 33.93 -3.94 10.16
C PHE A 167 32.68 -4.63 9.60
N ALA A 168 32.22 -5.70 10.25
CA ALA A 168 30.98 -6.39 9.92
C ALA A 168 29.75 -5.48 9.92
N ARG A 169 29.63 -4.62 10.95
CA ARG A 169 28.53 -3.65 11.07
C ARG A 169 28.55 -2.66 9.91
N VAL A 170 29.71 -2.11 9.60
CA VAL A 170 29.86 -1.20 8.44
C VAL A 170 29.52 -1.91 7.13
N GLY A 171 29.97 -3.16 6.95
CA GLY A 171 29.61 -3.96 5.78
C GLY A 171 28.11 -4.20 5.65
N THR A 172 27.43 -4.45 6.77
CA THR A 172 25.97 -4.63 6.82
C THR A 172 25.24 -3.33 6.47
N ASP A 173 25.72 -2.18 6.93
CA ASP A 173 25.15 -0.87 6.59
C ASP A 173 25.29 -0.56 5.10
N ILE A 174 26.47 -0.84 4.52
CA ILE A 174 26.71 -0.68 3.08
C ILE A 174 25.79 -1.61 2.28
N PHE A 175 25.68 -2.88 2.69
CA PHE A 175 24.80 -3.85 2.08
C PHE A 175 23.34 -3.37 2.09
N ASN A 176 22.83 -2.91 3.24
CA ASN A 176 21.47 -2.39 3.38
C ASN A 176 21.22 -1.21 2.43
N ARG A 177 22.13 -0.23 2.40
CA ARG A 177 22.02 0.92 1.47
C ARG A 177 21.93 0.46 0.01
N GLU A 178 22.74 -0.52 -0.38
CA GLU A 178 22.76 -1.01 -1.76
C GLU A 178 21.49 -1.80 -2.12
N ILE A 179 20.97 -2.59 -1.19
CA ILE A 179 19.67 -3.27 -1.36
C ILE A 179 18.55 -2.25 -1.51
N MET A 180 18.50 -1.22 -0.66
CA MET A 180 17.47 -0.17 -0.74
C MET A 180 17.53 0.57 -2.08
N LYS A 181 18.73 0.94 -2.57
CA LYS A 181 18.88 1.53 -3.91
C LYS A 181 18.34 0.64 -5.01
N ARG A 182 18.58 -0.68 -4.95
CA ARG A 182 18.06 -1.63 -5.94
C ARG A 182 16.55 -1.76 -5.87
N ILE A 183 15.98 -1.78 -4.67
CA ILE A 183 14.51 -1.78 -4.47
C ILE A 183 13.90 -0.51 -5.05
N ASP A 184 14.50 0.65 -4.79
CA ASP A 184 14.02 1.92 -5.33
C ASP A 184 14.15 1.98 -6.87
N ALA A 185 15.21 1.40 -7.42
CA ALA A 185 15.39 1.26 -8.87
C ALA A 185 14.34 0.33 -9.51
N MET A 186 13.91 -0.73 -8.82
CA MET A 186 12.82 -1.61 -9.27
C MET A 186 11.43 -0.96 -9.12
N LYS A 187 11.23 -0.12 -8.11
CA LYS A 187 9.99 0.63 -7.89
C LYS A 187 9.83 1.80 -8.85
N ARG A 188 10.93 2.39 -9.33
CA ARG A 188 10.87 3.31 -10.46
C ARG A 188 10.35 2.53 -11.66
N PRO A 189 9.14 2.84 -12.17
CA PRO A 189 8.67 2.20 -13.39
C PRO A 189 9.73 2.41 -14.48
N LYS A 190 9.87 1.45 -15.40
CA LYS A 190 10.52 1.65 -16.71
C LYS A 190 9.77 2.74 -17.51
N ALA A 191 9.67 3.95 -16.97
CA ALA A 191 8.98 5.10 -17.55
C ALA A 191 9.81 5.76 -18.68
N GLY A 192 10.91 5.14 -19.11
CA GLY A 192 11.73 5.60 -20.23
C GLY A 192 11.83 4.62 -21.40
N LEU A 193 11.03 3.55 -21.43
CA LEU A 193 11.08 2.53 -22.51
C LEU A 193 9.77 2.41 -23.31
N ILE A 194 8.83 3.35 -23.15
CA ILE A 194 7.54 3.34 -23.89
C ILE A 194 7.25 4.68 -24.57
N ALA A 195 8.25 5.54 -24.80
CA ALA A 195 8.02 6.89 -25.32
C ALA A 195 8.69 7.22 -26.66
N GLU A 196 9.31 6.26 -27.37
CA GLU A 196 9.98 6.57 -28.65
C GLU A 196 9.63 5.66 -29.85
N GLU A 197 8.73 4.68 -29.74
CA GLU A 197 8.46 3.76 -30.86
C GLU A 197 7.08 3.90 -31.53
N GLU A 198 6.28 4.92 -31.20
CA GLU A 198 4.96 5.10 -31.84
C GLU A 198 4.70 6.56 -32.25
N ILE A 199 5.57 7.11 -33.10
CA ILE A 199 5.20 8.22 -34.00
C ILE A 199 5.82 7.95 -35.39
N ALA A 200 5.36 6.87 -36.04
CA ALA A 200 5.48 6.74 -37.49
C ALA A 200 4.06 6.90 -38.06
N GLU A 201 3.73 8.14 -38.44
CA GLU A 201 2.46 8.46 -39.09
C GLU A 201 2.27 7.66 -40.40
N PRO A 202 1.05 7.18 -40.69
CA PRO A 202 0.72 6.62 -41.99
C PRO A 202 0.41 7.76 -42.97
N SER A 203 1.36 8.13 -43.83
CA SER A 203 1.07 8.97 -44.98
C SER A 203 0.47 8.11 -46.11
N ALA A 204 -0.86 7.99 -46.08
CA ALA A 204 -1.65 7.64 -47.25
C ALA A 204 -1.84 8.90 -48.11
N VAL A 205 -1.24 8.92 -49.30
CA VAL A 205 -1.78 9.67 -50.44
C VAL A 205 -1.68 8.76 -51.66
N GLY A 206 -2.84 8.29 -52.09
CA GLY A 206 -3.01 7.60 -53.37
C GLY A 206 -3.12 8.60 -54.52
N GLU A 207 -2.42 8.23 -55.60
CA GLU A 207 -2.81 8.27 -57.02
C GLU A 207 -3.13 9.62 -57.70
N PRO A 208 -3.06 9.70 -59.05
CA PRO A 208 -2.82 8.64 -60.05
C PRO A 208 -1.52 8.77 -60.87
#